data_AF-A0A699V3Z3-F1
#
_entry.id   AF-A0A699V3Z3-F1
#
_cell.length_a   1.000
_cell.length_b   1.000
_cell.length_c   1.000
_cell.angle_alpha   90.00
_cell.angle_beta   90.00
_cell.angle_gamma   90.00
#
_symmetry.space_group_name_H-M   'P 1'
#
loop_
_entity.id
_entity.type
_entity.pdbx_description
1 polymer ?
#
loop_
_entity_poly.entity_id
_entity_poly.type
_entity_poly.pdbx_seq_one_letter_code
_entity_poly.pdbx_strand_id
1 'polypeptide(L)' 'MILESVEHDPLIWPTVEENGVIRTKKYDELSVVEKIQADCDMKATNIILQGLPADIYSLVNHHRVAK' A
#
# COMPACT_ATOMS: atom_id res chain seq x y z
N MET A 1 -6.71 7.27 -1.30
CA MET A 1 -7.46 6.31 -2.14
C MET A 1 -6.57 5.09 -2.31
N ILE A 2 -7.05 3.84 -2.26
CA ILE A 2 -6.18 2.63 -2.32
C ILE A 2 -5.21 2.67 -3.51
N LEU A 3 -5.62 3.31 -4.60
CA LEU A 3 -4.80 3.55 -5.79
C LEU A 3 -3.75 4.65 -5.66
N GLU A 4 -4.05 5.81 -5.05
CA GLU A 4 -3.03 6.81 -4.67
C GLU A 4 -2.01 6.22 -3.70
N SER A 5 -2.40 5.27 -2.85
CA SER A 5 -1.47 4.53 -1.99
C SER A 5 -0.52 3.64 -2.80
N VAL A 6 -0.91 3.10 -3.94
CA VAL A 6 0.04 2.34 -4.78
C VAL A 6 1.13 3.23 -5.39
N GLU A 7 0.81 4.48 -5.69
CA GLU A 7 1.77 5.45 -6.25
C GLU A 7 2.61 6.15 -5.16
N HIS A 8 2.09 6.30 -3.94
CA HIS A 8 2.75 7.04 -2.85
C HIS A 8 3.22 6.22 -1.63
N ASP A 9 2.68 5.04 -1.35
CA ASP A 9 3.14 4.13 -0.28
C ASP A 9 2.26 2.85 -0.28
N PRO A 10 2.69 1.74 -0.92
CA PRO A 10 1.79 0.63 -1.20
C PRO A 10 1.41 -0.19 0.04
N LEU A 11 1.96 0.09 1.21
CA LEU A 11 1.92 -0.87 2.31
C LEU A 11 1.76 -0.13 3.62
N ILE A 12 0.72 -0.50 4.37
CA ILE A 12 0.63 -0.18 5.79
C ILE A 12 1.86 -0.83 6.43
N TRP A 13 2.91 -0.03 6.62
CA TRP A 13 4.13 -0.49 7.26
C TRP A 13 3.81 -0.94 8.70
N PRO A 14 4.39 -2.05 9.17
CA PRO A 14 4.13 -2.52 10.52
C PRO A 14 4.52 -1.44 11.54
N THR A 15 3.57 -1.12 12.40
CA THR A 15 3.77 -0.20 13.52
C THR A 15 4.33 -0.97 14.70
N VAL A 16 5.38 -0.44 15.31
CA VAL A 16 5.97 -0.98 16.54
C VAL A 16 5.87 0.07 17.64
N GLU A 17 5.52 -0.37 18.85
CA GLU A 17 5.61 0.48 20.03
C GLU A 17 7.06 0.47 20.51
N GLU A 18 7.74 1.61 20.40
CA GLU A 18 9.08 1.82 20.94
C GLU A 18 8.96 2.87 22.04
N ASN A 19 9.28 2.49 23.28
CA ASN A 19 9.23 3.38 24.44
C ASN A 19 7.86 4.07 24.67
N GLY A 20 6.75 3.37 24.44
CA GLY A 20 5.39 3.92 24.60
C GLY A 20 4.91 4.79 23.44
N VAL A 21 5.71 4.93 22.37
CA VAL A 21 5.35 5.64 21.15
C VAL A 21 5.15 4.63 20.03
N ILE A 22 3.96 4.61 19.44
CA ILE A 22 3.69 3.82 18.24
C ILE A 22 4.33 4.53 17.05
N ARG A 23 5.40 3.94 16.51
CA ARG A 23 6.04 4.44 15.30
C ARG A 23 5.90 3.43 14.16
N THR A 24 5.79 3.96 12.96
CA THR A 24 5.80 3.17 11.72
C THR A 24 7.25 2.89 11.34
N LYS A 25 7.62 1.62 11.11
CA LYS A 25 8.98 1.26 10.66
C LYS A 25 9.17 1.65 9.19
N LYS A 26 10.37 2.11 8.82
CA LYS A 26 10.78 2.20 7.42
C LYS A 26 11.10 0.81 6.87
N TYR A 27 11.01 0.62 5.55
CA TYR A 27 11.34 -0.65 4.91
C TYR A 27 12.72 -1.18 5.35
N ASP A 28 13.74 -0.33 5.42
CA ASP A 28 15.09 -0.73 5.84
C ASP A 28 15.16 -1.31 7.26
N GLU A 29 14.28 -0.86 8.15
CA GLU A 29 14.17 -1.25 9.56
C GLU A 29 13.32 -2.51 9.77
N LEU A 30 12.71 -3.03 8.71
CA LEU A 30 11.94 -4.27 8.74
C LEU A 30 12.85 -5.49 8.88
N SER A 31 12.37 -6.46 9.64
CA SER A 31 12.95 -7.81 9.66
C SER A 31 12.80 -8.46 8.28
N VAL A 32 13.59 -9.51 8.04
CA VAL A 32 13.55 -10.27 6.77
C VAL A 32 12.14 -10.80 6.48
N VAL A 33 11.41 -11.26 7.49
CA VAL A 33 10.04 -11.78 7.34
C VAL A 33 9.05 -10.67 6.97
N GLU A 34 9.13 -9.52 7.63
CA GLU A 34 8.29 -8.35 7.32
C GLU A 34 8.57 -7.82 5.89
N LYS A 35 9.83 -7.80 5.45
CA LYS A 35 10.20 -7.43 4.07
C LYS A 35 9.62 -8.39 3.03
N ILE A 36 9.70 -9.69 3.29
CA ILE A 36 9.14 -10.71 2.39
C ILE A 36 7.62 -10.55 2.27
N GLN A 37 6.93 -10.29 3.37
CA GLN A 37 5.48 -10.07 3.36
C GLN A 37 5.13 -8.80 2.58
N ALA A 38 5.81 -7.69 2.85
CA ALA A 38 5.67 -6.43 2.13
C ALA A 38 5.85 -6.61 0.61
N ASP A 39 6.90 -7.32 0.19
CA ASP A 39 7.15 -7.59 -1.23
C ASP A 39 6.06 -8.46 -1.87
N CYS A 40 5.50 -9.41 -1.11
CA CYS A 40 4.41 -10.26 -1.57
C CYS A 40 3.11 -9.46 -1.75
N ASP A 41 2.77 -8.62 -0.77
CA ASP A 41 1.58 -7.77 -0.77
C ASP A 41 1.65 -6.72 -1.90
N MET A 42 2.83 -6.16 -2.15
CA MET A 42 3.08 -5.28 -3.29
C MET A 42 2.86 -6.01 -4.63
N LYS A 43 3.37 -7.24 -4.77
CA LYS A 43 3.13 -8.06 -5.97
C LYS A 43 1.66 -8.39 -6.17
N ALA A 44 0.95 -8.78 -5.10
CA ALA A 44 -0.48 -9.07 -5.15
C ALA A 44 -1.28 -7.85 -5.59
N THR A 45 -0.97 -6.68 -5.03
CA THR A 45 -1.59 -5.40 -5.39
C THR A 45 -1.34 -5.07 -6.86
N ASN A 46 -0.10 -5.16 -7.33
CA ASN A 46 0.23 -4.90 -8.73
C ASN A 46 -0.46 -5.87 -9.71
N ILE A 47 -0.70 -7.13 -9.33
CA ILE A 47 -1.45 -8.09 -10.13
C ILE A 47 -2.94 -7.70 -10.19
N ILE A 48 -3.53 -7.34 -9.05
CA ILE A 48 -4.93 -6.89 -8.97
C ILE A 48 -5.13 -5.64 -9.84
N LEU A 49 -4.18 -4.70 -9.78
CA LEU A 49 -4.25 -3.47 -10.58
C LEU A 49 -4.08 -3.70 -12.08
N GLN A 50 -3.16 -4.57 -12.49
CA GLN A 50 -3.00 -4.90 -13.90
C GLN A 50 -4.19 -5.69 -14.46
N GLY A 51 -4.88 -6.45 -13.62
CA GLY A 51 -6.11 -7.17 -13.98
C GLY A 51 -7.37 -6.29 -14.00
N LEU A 52 -7.31 -5.07 -13.48
CA LEU A 52 -8.45 -4.15 -13.44
C LEU A 52 -8.63 -3.45 -14.79
N PRO A 53 -9.83 -3.48 -15.39
CA PRO A 53 -10.13 -2.68 -16.57
C PRO A 53 -9.91 -1.19 -16.31
N ALA A 54 -9.36 -0.48 -17.30
CA ALA A 54 -9.04 0.95 -17.21
C ALA A 54 -10.25 1.81 -16.81
N ASP A 55 -11.46 1.41 -17.20
CA ASP A 55 -12.70 2.11 -16.84
C ASP A 55 -13.04 2.00 -15.35
N ILE A 56 -12.76 0.84 -14.73
CA ILE A 56 -12.93 0.63 -13.28
C ILE A 56 -11.85 1.37 -12.52
N TYR A 57 -10.60 1.32 -13.00
CA TYR A 57 -9.49 2.10 -12.46
C TYR A 57 -9.81 3.61 -12.50
N SER A 58 -10.29 4.11 -13.64
CA SER A 58 -10.68 5.50 -13.84
C SER A 58 -11.89 5.90 -12.99
N LEU A 59 -12.91 5.05 -12.86
CA LEU A 59 -14.10 5.30 -12.03
C LEU A 59 -13.75 5.39 -10.53
N VAL A 60 -12.93 4.47 -10.04
CA VAL A 60 -12.45 4.51 -8.65
C VAL A 60 -11.63 5.77 -8.41
N ASN A 61 -10.82 6.20 -9.39
CA ASN A 61 -10.02 7.44 -9.31
C ASN A 61 -10.86 8.72 -9.43
N HIS A 62 -11.94 8.73 -10.23
CA HIS A 62 -12.76 9.92 -10.49
C HIS A 62 -13.93 10.13 -9.52
N HIS A 63 -14.24 9.20 -8.61
CA HIS A 63 -15.24 9.43 -7.54
C HIS A 63 -14.87 10.61 -6.60
N ARG A 64 -13.67 11.20 -6.75
CA ARG A 64 -13.27 12.46 -6.08
C ARG A 64 -13.67 13.75 -6.81
N VAL A 65 -14.16 13.69 -8.06
CA VAL A 65 -14.39 14.91 -8.88
C VAL A 65 -15.86 15.34 -8.95
N ALA A 66 -16.80 14.44 -8.64
CA ALA A 66 -18.20 14.81 -8.49
C ALA A 66 -18.50 15.16 -7.02
N LYS A 67 -18.25 16.41 -6.65
CA LYS A 67 -18.85 17.06 -5.48
C LYS A 67 -19.81 18.13 -5.95
#